data_AF-A0AAU6GVZ7-F1
#
_entry.id   AF-A0AAU6GVZ7-F1
#
_cell.length_a   1.000
_cell.length_b   1.000
_cell.length_c   1.000
_cell.angle_alpha   90.00
_cell.angle_beta   90.00
_cell.angle_gamma   90.00
#
_symmetry.space_group_name_H-M   'P 1'
#
loop_
_entity.id
_entity.type
_entity.pdbx_description
1 polymer ?
#
loop_
_entity_poly.entity_id
_entity_poly.type
_entity_poly.pdbx_seq_one_letter_code
_entity_poly.pdbx_strand_id
1 'polypeptide(L)'
;MHSDTTLLRRAGLPVTDLAPVLADEPCPLLFATVSGAHLYGFPSRDSDVDLRGVHVLPAEDLVGLREPEETRSRMWDHDGTEMDLVTHDLRKFVRLMLKPNGYVLEQLLSPLVVHTTPLHAELASLAPLVVTRNHAHHYRGFAGTQWRLFERSGELKPLLYTFRALLTGIHLMRTGRLVAHLPTLLDEVTGPPYLPALIEAKAGAEHGPASTVDRPSAARDVEALHAVLDDAQARSGLAESPSGFDALHELVVRVRLGEESVLIP
;
A
#
# COMPACT_ATOMS: atom_id res chain seq x y z
N MET A 1 -0.33 5.40 -22.06
CA MET A 1 -0.23 3.95 -21.77
C MET A 1 -1.52 3.56 -21.07
N HIS A 2 -2.38 2.75 -21.68
CA HIS A 2 -3.68 2.41 -21.07
C HIS A 2 -3.47 1.58 -19.80
N SER A 3 -4.11 1.96 -18.69
CA SER A 3 -4.18 1.14 -17.49
C SER A 3 -4.72 -0.25 -17.86
N ASP A 4 -4.05 -1.32 -17.40
CA ASP A 4 -4.52 -2.69 -17.63
C ASP A 4 -5.73 -2.97 -16.74
N THR A 5 -6.91 -2.60 -17.25
CA THR A 5 -8.20 -2.84 -16.59
C THR A 5 -8.45 -4.31 -16.27
N THR A 6 -7.73 -5.26 -16.90
CA THR A 6 -7.84 -6.68 -16.61
C THR A 6 -7.43 -6.99 -15.17
N LEU A 7 -6.35 -6.38 -14.68
CA LEU A 7 -5.89 -6.57 -13.30
C LEU A 7 -6.88 -5.96 -12.31
N LEU A 8 -7.42 -4.78 -12.62
CA LEU A 8 -8.43 -4.12 -11.78
C LEU A 8 -9.70 -4.98 -11.64
N ARG A 9 -10.21 -5.54 -12.74
CA ARG A 9 -11.36 -6.46 -12.70
C ARG A 9 -11.07 -7.73 -11.92
N ARG A 10 -9.88 -8.32 -12.08
CA ARG A 10 -9.48 -9.52 -11.33
C ARG A 10 -9.33 -9.24 -9.83
N ALA A 11 -8.94 -8.02 -9.46
CA ALA A 11 -8.92 -7.56 -8.08
C ALA A 11 -10.31 -7.22 -7.52
N GLY A 12 -11.38 -7.44 -8.29
CA GLY A 12 -12.75 -7.25 -7.85
C GLY A 12 -13.21 -5.80 -7.80
N LEU A 13 -12.54 -4.87 -8.48
CA LEU A 13 -13.01 -3.49 -8.52
C LEU A 13 -14.34 -3.39 -9.29
N PRO A 14 -15.36 -2.70 -8.74
CA PRO A 14 -16.63 -2.50 -9.43
C PRO A 14 -16.52 -1.49 -10.59
N VAL A 15 -15.56 -0.57 -10.48
CA VAL A 15 -15.30 0.49 -11.47
C VAL A 15 -13.83 0.39 -11.90
N THR A 16 -13.57 0.33 -13.20
CA THR A 16 -12.21 0.27 -13.73
C THR A 16 -11.80 1.46 -14.58
N ASP A 17 -12.75 2.28 -15.01
CA ASP A 17 -12.46 3.56 -15.66
C ASP A 17 -12.63 4.70 -14.66
N LEU A 18 -11.51 5.08 -14.03
CA LEU A 18 -11.45 6.16 -13.06
C LEU A 18 -10.83 7.44 -13.65
N ALA A 19 -10.44 7.41 -14.93
CA ALA A 19 -9.75 8.53 -15.58
C ALA A 19 -10.56 9.84 -15.54
N PRO A 20 -11.89 9.85 -15.77
CA PRO A 20 -12.66 11.09 -15.70
C PRO A 20 -12.62 11.75 -14.32
N VAL A 21 -12.75 10.97 -13.24
CA VAL A 21 -12.78 11.52 -11.88
C VAL A 21 -11.40 12.02 -11.45
N LEU A 22 -10.34 11.33 -11.88
CA LEU A 22 -8.95 11.73 -11.61
C LEU A 22 -8.54 12.97 -12.42
N ALA A 23 -9.19 13.26 -13.54
CA ALA A 23 -8.94 14.46 -14.33
C ALA A 23 -9.41 15.75 -13.63
N ASP A 24 -10.34 15.64 -12.68
CA ASP A 24 -10.81 16.77 -11.86
C ASP A 24 -9.84 17.15 -10.73
N GLU A 25 -8.72 16.43 -10.57
CA GLU A 25 -7.77 16.71 -9.50
C GLU A 25 -7.05 18.07 -9.72
N PRO A 26 -6.97 18.94 -8.69
CA PRO A 26 -6.51 20.32 -8.86
C PRO A 26 -5.01 20.45 -9.15
N CYS A 27 -4.23 19.39 -8.90
CA CYS A 27 -2.81 19.34 -9.22
C CYS A 27 -2.52 18.12 -10.10
N PRO A 28 -1.53 18.20 -11.00
CA PRO A 28 -1.15 17.07 -11.83
C PRO A 28 -0.81 15.85 -10.98
N LEU A 29 -1.44 14.73 -11.28
CA LEU A 29 -1.13 13.44 -10.66
C LEU A 29 0.10 12.83 -11.33
N LEU A 30 1.08 12.44 -10.52
CA LEU A 30 2.21 11.63 -10.93
C LEU A 30 1.78 10.16 -11.08
N PHE A 31 1.03 9.64 -10.11
CA PHE A 31 0.35 8.35 -10.19
C PHE A 31 -0.86 8.29 -9.25
N ALA A 32 -1.76 7.35 -9.52
CA ALA A 32 -2.72 6.85 -8.54
C ALA A 32 -2.87 5.33 -8.71
N THR A 33 -2.94 4.62 -7.58
CA THR A 33 -3.04 3.16 -7.49
C THR A 33 -4.12 2.76 -6.50
N VAL A 34 -4.62 1.54 -6.64
CA VAL A 34 -5.53 0.94 -5.66
C VAL A 34 -4.73 0.40 -4.47
N SER A 35 -5.27 0.61 -3.28
CA SER A 35 -4.79 0.09 -2.00
C SER A 35 -5.91 -0.71 -1.31
N GLY A 36 -5.78 -0.96 0.00
CA GLY A 36 -6.85 -1.58 0.79
C GLY A 36 -7.16 -3.02 0.39
N ALA A 37 -8.40 -3.45 0.65
CA ALA A 37 -8.80 -4.85 0.54
C ALA A 37 -8.60 -5.43 -0.87
N HIS A 38 -8.78 -4.62 -1.91
CA HIS A 38 -8.53 -4.99 -3.31
C HIS A 38 -7.05 -5.29 -3.58
N LEU A 39 -6.13 -4.44 -3.11
CA LEU A 39 -4.69 -4.70 -3.20
C LEU A 39 -4.28 -5.93 -2.37
N TYR A 40 -4.90 -6.11 -1.21
CA TYR A 40 -4.54 -7.18 -0.29
C TYR A 40 -5.15 -8.54 -0.65
N GLY A 41 -6.08 -8.60 -1.60
CA GLY A 41 -6.62 -9.85 -2.14
C GLY A 41 -7.76 -10.47 -1.32
N PHE A 42 -8.48 -9.65 -0.56
CA PHE A 42 -9.66 -10.10 0.19
C PHE A 42 -10.78 -9.03 0.23
N PRO A 43 -11.13 -8.38 -0.91
CA PRO A 43 -12.30 -7.51 -0.94
C PRO A 43 -13.59 -8.31 -0.68
N SER A 44 -14.51 -7.71 0.08
CA SER A 44 -15.91 -8.13 0.10
C SER A 44 -16.69 -7.42 -1.01
N ARG A 45 -17.95 -7.82 -1.23
CA ARG A 45 -18.83 -7.24 -2.26
C ARG A 45 -19.10 -5.73 -2.11
N ASP A 46 -19.03 -5.27 -0.87
CA ASP A 46 -19.29 -3.93 -0.35
C ASP A 46 -18.00 -3.20 0.04
N SER A 47 -16.83 -3.75 -0.30
CA SER A 47 -15.57 -3.05 0.00
C SER A 47 -15.44 -1.75 -0.79
N ASP A 48 -15.08 -0.69 -0.05
CA ASP A 48 -14.70 0.59 -0.61
C ASP A 48 -13.46 0.47 -1.52
N VAL A 49 -13.34 1.38 -2.49
CA VAL A 49 -12.15 1.49 -3.33
C VAL A 49 -11.22 2.56 -2.76
N ASP A 50 -10.20 2.09 -2.06
CA ASP A 50 -9.08 2.90 -1.59
C ASP A 50 -8.14 3.26 -2.76
N LEU A 51 -8.11 4.52 -3.16
CA LEU A 51 -7.14 5.06 -4.11
C LEU A 51 -6.07 5.87 -3.39
N ARG A 52 -4.81 5.64 -3.76
CA ARG A 52 -3.65 6.30 -3.18
C ARG A 52 -2.69 6.76 -4.26
N GLY A 53 -2.18 7.98 -4.15
CA GLY A 53 -1.39 8.57 -5.21
C GLY A 53 -0.44 9.67 -4.80
N VAL A 54 0.23 10.22 -5.82
CA VAL A 54 1.13 11.36 -5.69
C VAL A 54 0.69 12.45 -6.64
N HIS A 55 0.58 13.67 -6.13
CA HIS A 55 0.39 14.88 -6.93
C HIS A 55 1.64 15.76 -6.86
N VAL A 56 1.73 16.75 -7.74
CA VAL A 56 2.81 17.73 -7.76
C VAL A 56 2.22 19.12 -7.53
N LEU A 57 2.45 19.69 -6.35
CA LEU A 57 2.15 21.11 -6.08
C LEU A 57 2.98 22.04 -6.97
N PRO A 58 2.53 23.26 -7.27
CA PRO A 58 3.38 24.26 -7.91
C PRO A 58 4.55 24.63 -7.00
N ALA A 59 5.71 24.96 -7.58
CA ALA A 59 6.92 25.24 -6.80
C ALA A 59 6.74 26.44 -5.84
N GLU A 60 5.92 27.42 -6.24
CA GLU A 60 5.58 28.61 -5.42
C GLU A 60 4.93 28.26 -4.07
N ASP A 61 4.14 27.18 -4.02
CA ASP A 61 3.49 26.71 -2.78
C ASP A 61 4.50 26.16 -1.78
N LEU A 62 5.64 25.65 -2.25
CA LEU A 62 6.67 25.04 -1.40
C LEU A 62 7.75 26.02 -0.94
N VAL A 63 7.96 27.12 -1.67
CA VAL A 63 8.96 28.15 -1.34
C VAL A 63 8.37 29.37 -0.65
N GLY A 64 7.03 29.51 -0.69
CA GLY A 64 6.31 30.57 0.00
C GLY A 64 6.31 30.42 1.52
N LEU A 65 5.81 31.45 2.21
CA LEU A 65 5.69 31.48 3.67
C LEU A 65 4.50 30.67 4.22
N ARG A 66 3.57 30.24 3.36
CA ARG A 66 2.38 29.49 3.76
C ARG A 66 2.75 28.02 3.87
N GLU A 67 2.20 27.33 4.88
CA GLU A 67 2.34 25.88 4.96
C GLU A 67 1.61 25.23 3.77
N PRO A 68 2.29 24.45 2.92
CA PRO A 68 1.66 23.80 1.79
C PRO A 68 0.73 22.67 2.25
N GLU A 69 -0.41 22.54 1.57
CA GLU A 69 -1.30 21.39 1.74
C GLU A 69 -0.72 20.16 1.03
N GLU A 70 0.27 19.51 1.64
CA GLU A 70 0.98 18.36 1.04
C GLU A 70 0.15 17.06 1.02
N THR A 71 -1.07 17.04 1.57
CA THR A 71 -1.99 15.87 1.51
C THR A 71 -3.39 16.34 1.15
N ARG A 72 -4.00 15.70 0.16
CA ARG A 72 -5.41 15.90 -0.18
C ARG A 72 -6.18 14.60 -0.03
N SER A 73 -7.43 14.70 0.42
CA SER A 73 -8.36 13.57 0.59
C SER A 73 -9.68 13.93 -0.06
N ARG A 74 -10.25 13.00 -0.81
CA ARG A 74 -11.56 13.17 -1.46
C ARG A 74 -12.31 11.85 -1.38
N MET A 75 -13.50 11.89 -0.78
CA MET A 75 -14.43 10.76 -0.76
C MET A 75 -15.64 11.08 -1.62
N TRP A 76 -16.12 10.09 -2.39
CA TRP A 76 -17.35 10.22 -3.16
C TRP A 76 -18.00 8.85 -3.39
N ASP A 77 -19.29 8.84 -3.66
CA ASP A 77 -20.02 7.65 -4.10
C ASP A 77 -20.00 7.56 -5.64
N HIS A 78 -19.72 6.37 -6.16
CA HIS A 78 -19.85 6.05 -7.58
C HIS A 78 -20.68 4.78 -7.74
N ASP A 79 -21.91 4.95 -8.22
CA ASP A 79 -22.88 3.87 -8.41
C ASP A 79 -23.06 2.98 -7.16
N GLY A 80 -23.12 3.59 -5.97
CA GLY A 80 -23.29 2.88 -4.70
C GLY A 80 -22.02 2.26 -4.12
N THR A 81 -20.85 2.57 -4.68
CA THR A 81 -19.55 2.20 -4.11
C THR A 81 -18.82 3.44 -3.60
N GLU A 82 -18.39 3.43 -2.35
CA GLU A 82 -17.57 4.50 -1.77
C GLU A 82 -16.14 4.45 -2.33
N MET A 83 -15.68 5.58 -2.85
CA MET A 83 -14.33 5.80 -3.32
C MET A 83 -13.61 6.74 -2.36
N ASP A 84 -12.39 6.40 -1.94
CA ASP A 84 -11.54 7.25 -1.11
C ASP A 84 -10.20 7.50 -1.79
N LEU A 85 -9.99 8.71 -2.32
CA LEU A 85 -8.72 9.13 -2.90
C LEU A 85 -7.92 9.95 -1.88
N VAL A 86 -6.72 9.45 -1.56
CA VAL A 86 -5.72 10.20 -0.78
C VAL A 86 -4.45 10.36 -1.60
N THR A 87 -4.02 11.60 -1.82
CA THR A 87 -2.77 11.89 -2.51
C THR A 87 -1.83 12.71 -1.65
N HIS A 88 -0.53 12.50 -1.85
CA HIS A 88 0.52 13.29 -1.23
C HIS A 88 1.29 14.08 -2.28
N ASP A 89 1.73 15.28 -1.93
CA ASP A 89 2.72 15.98 -2.74
C ASP A 89 3.99 15.12 -2.85
N LEU A 90 4.63 15.14 -4.02
CA LEU A 90 5.84 14.37 -4.31
C LEU A 90 6.93 14.56 -3.25
N ARG A 91 7.17 15.78 -2.74
CA ARG A 91 8.19 16.04 -1.72
C ARG A 91 7.87 15.30 -0.43
N LYS A 92 6.62 15.34 0.03
CA LYS A 92 6.15 14.60 1.20
C LYS A 92 6.27 13.11 0.99
N PHE A 93 5.85 12.61 -0.17
CA PHE A 93 5.88 11.19 -0.49
C PHE A 93 7.32 10.64 -0.42
N VAL A 94 8.30 11.28 -1.06
CA VAL A 94 9.69 10.81 -1.01
C VAL A 94 10.31 10.94 0.39
N ARG A 95 9.92 11.95 1.18
CA ARG A 95 10.31 12.03 2.60
C ARG A 95 9.77 10.86 3.43
N LEU A 96 8.58 10.34 3.08
CA LEU A 96 8.02 9.16 3.71
C LEU A 96 8.70 7.88 3.19
N MET A 97 9.08 7.81 1.92
CA MET A 97 9.87 6.69 1.35
C MET A 97 11.22 6.52 2.07
N LEU A 98 11.85 7.61 2.51
CA LEU A 98 13.11 7.59 3.27
C LEU A 98 12.95 7.11 4.73
N LYS A 99 11.73 6.82 5.18
CA LYS A 99 11.45 6.19 6.46
C LYS A 99 11.11 4.71 6.23
N PRO A 100 11.24 3.84 7.24
CA PRO A 100 10.76 2.46 7.15
C PRO A 100 9.22 2.43 7.12
N ASN A 101 8.61 2.85 6.02
CA ASN A 101 7.18 3.03 5.86
C ASN A 101 6.66 2.14 4.72
N GLY A 102 6.26 0.91 5.08
CA GLY A 102 5.73 -0.07 4.13
C GLY A 102 4.50 0.41 3.38
N TYR A 103 3.63 1.21 4.02
CA TYR A 103 2.41 1.75 3.41
C TYR A 103 2.69 2.55 2.13
N VAL A 104 3.70 3.43 2.15
CA VAL A 104 4.05 4.25 0.98
C VAL A 104 4.63 3.40 -0.15
N LEU A 105 5.39 2.34 0.18
CA LEU A 105 5.89 1.41 -0.82
C LEU A 105 4.78 0.53 -1.40
N GLU A 106 3.78 0.13 -0.60
CA GLU A 106 2.62 -0.63 -1.07
C GLU A 106 1.78 0.18 -2.05
N GLN A 107 1.72 1.50 -1.89
CA GLN A 107 1.10 2.40 -2.87
C GLN A 107 1.94 2.51 -4.15
N LEU A 108 3.23 2.85 -4.02
CA LEU A 108 4.14 3.03 -5.16
C LEU A 108 4.29 1.77 -6.02
N LEU A 109 4.30 0.60 -5.39
CA LEU A 109 4.55 -0.69 -6.05
C LEU A 109 3.26 -1.49 -6.26
N SER A 110 2.09 -0.88 -6.06
CA SER A 110 0.82 -1.55 -6.31
C SER A 110 0.71 -1.92 -7.79
N PRO A 111 0.39 -3.18 -8.14
CA PRO A 111 0.15 -3.58 -9.52
C PRO A 111 -1.19 -3.04 -10.06
N LEU A 112 -2.05 -2.53 -9.18
CA LEU A 112 -3.39 -2.04 -9.51
C LEU A 112 -3.34 -0.55 -9.83
N VAL A 113 -2.76 -0.22 -10.98
CA VAL A 113 -2.52 1.16 -11.40
C VAL A 113 -3.75 1.75 -12.09
N VAL A 114 -4.27 2.87 -11.59
CA VAL A 114 -5.41 3.57 -12.20
C VAL A 114 -4.99 4.81 -12.98
N HIS A 115 -3.88 5.44 -12.59
CA HIS A 115 -3.24 6.54 -13.31
C HIS A 115 -1.72 6.46 -13.17
N THR A 116 -0.98 6.78 -14.22
CA THR A 116 0.49 6.73 -14.22
C THR A 116 1.11 7.69 -15.22
N THR A 117 2.30 8.17 -14.89
CA THR A 117 3.19 8.95 -15.76
C THR A 117 4.54 8.22 -15.89
N PRO A 118 5.45 8.62 -16.80
CA PRO A 118 6.82 8.09 -16.83
C PRO A 118 7.56 8.26 -15.50
N LEU A 119 7.30 9.36 -14.78
CA LEU A 119 7.87 9.63 -13.46
C LEU A 119 7.46 8.58 -12.41
N HIS A 120 6.31 7.93 -12.56
CA HIS A 120 5.92 6.83 -11.67
C HIS A 120 6.89 5.65 -11.79
N ALA A 121 7.22 5.25 -13.01
CA ALA A 121 8.16 4.15 -13.25
C ALA A 121 9.57 4.51 -12.78
N GLU A 122 10.00 5.76 -12.98
CA GLU A 122 11.27 6.25 -12.46
C GLU A 122 11.29 6.22 -10.93
N LEU A 123 10.27 6.75 -10.26
CA LEU A 123 10.17 6.75 -8.80
C LEU A 123 10.13 5.31 -8.23
N ALA A 124 9.38 4.42 -8.88
CA ALA A 124 9.33 3.00 -8.50
C ALA A 124 10.70 2.31 -8.64
N SER A 125 11.50 2.69 -9.64
CA SER A 125 12.86 2.16 -9.83
C SER A 125 13.82 2.54 -8.69
N LEU A 126 13.51 3.60 -7.93
CA LEU A 126 14.28 4.03 -6.76
C LEU A 126 13.87 3.31 -5.47
N ALA A 127 12.76 2.56 -5.46
CA ALA A 127 12.29 1.84 -4.28
C ALA A 127 13.34 0.91 -3.63
N PRO A 128 14.16 0.15 -4.39
CA PRO A 128 15.21 -0.69 -3.79
C PRO A 128 16.25 0.09 -2.98
N LEU A 129 16.46 1.39 -3.26
CA LEU A 129 17.41 2.24 -2.54
C LEU A 129 16.90 2.71 -1.17
N VAL A 130 15.60 2.53 -0.88
CA VAL A 130 15.00 2.96 0.38
C VAL A 130 14.45 1.82 1.23
N VAL A 131 14.29 0.62 0.67
CA VAL A 131 13.94 -0.57 1.43
C VAL A 131 15.09 -0.93 2.36
N THR A 132 14.75 -1.09 3.64
CA THR A 132 15.69 -1.43 4.72
C THR A 132 15.14 -2.57 5.56
N ARG A 133 16.02 -3.26 6.28
CA ARG A 133 15.59 -4.29 7.25
C ARG A 133 14.70 -3.72 8.37
N ASN A 134 14.73 -2.40 8.58
CA ASN A 134 13.90 -1.70 9.56
C ASN A 134 12.43 -1.60 9.14
N HIS A 135 12.07 -1.92 7.89
CA HIS A 135 10.68 -2.06 7.47
C HIS A 135 9.94 -3.18 8.23
N ALA A 136 10.65 -4.17 8.78
CA ALA A 136 10.05 -5.15 9.68
C ALA A 136 9.35 -4.49 10.88
N HIS A 137 9.84 -3.36 11.40
CA HIS A 137 9.17 -2.65 12.50
C HIS A 137 7.81 -2.08 12.09
N HIS A 138 7.68 -1.58 10.87
CA HIS A 138 6.40 -1.11 10.34
C HIS A 138 5.38 -2.23 10.28
N TYR A 139 5.75 -3.35 9.66
CA TYR A 139 4.85 -4.51 9.53
C TYR A 139 4.48 -5.12 10.88
N ARG A 140 5.45 -5.24 11.80
CA ARG A 140 5.21 -5.70 13.17
C ARG A 140 4.24 -4.78 13.92
N GLY A 141 4.45 -3.48 13.86
CA GLY A 141 3.61 -2.48 14.54
C GLY A 141 2.19 -2.41 13.97
N PHE A 142 2.06 -2.50 12.65
CA PHE A 142 0.77 -2.56 11.98
C PHE A 142 0.01 -3.84 12.35
N ALA A 143 0.66 -5.00 12.28
CA ALA A 143 0.07 -6.28 12.69
C ALA A 143 -0.42 -6.23 14.14
N GLY A 144 0.40 -5.73 15.08
CA GLY A 144 -0.02 -5.60 16.48
C GLY A 144 -1.21 -4.65 16.69
N THR A 145 -1.35 -3.62 15.85
CA THR A 145 -2.51 -2.71 15.91
C THR A 145 -3.79 -3.38 15.42
N GLN A 146 -3.70 -4.14 14.33
CA GLN A 146 -4.82 -4.89 13.77
C GLN A 146 -5.22 -6.07 14.66
N TRP A 147 -4.25 -6.73 15.30
CA TRP A 147 -4.49 -7.79 16.27
C TRP A 147 -5.32 -7.28 17.47
N ARG A 148 -4.94 -6.14 18.07
CA ARG A 148 -5.72 -5.53 19.16
C ARG A 148 -7.14 -5.15 18.74
N LEU A 149 -7.33 -4.76 17.48
CA LEU A 149 -8.65 -4.48 16.93
C LEU A 149 -9.46 -5.78 16.80
N PHE A 150 -8.86 -6.86 16.30
CA PHE A 150 -9.48 -8.19 16.26
C PHE A 150 -9.86 -8.70 17.66
N GLU A 151 -8.98 -8.55 18.65
CA GLU A 151 -9.28 -8.96 20.03
C GLU A 151 -10.54 -8.26 20.58
N ARG A 152 -10.76 -7.00 20.18
CA ARG A 152 -11.93 -6.22 20.58
C ARG A 152 -13.18 -6.57 19.76
N SER A 153 -13.08 -6.63 18.43
CA SER A 153 -14.26 -6.75 17.55
C SER A 153 -14.60 -8.19 17.17
N GLY A 154 -13.62 -9.09 17.07
CA GLY A 154 -13.78 -10.45 16.55
C GLY A 154 -14.02 -10.53 15.04
N GLU A 155 -13.89 -9.42 14.32
CA GLU A 155 -14.15 -9.33 12.89
C GLU A 155 -13.03 -9.95 12.04
N LEU A 156 -13.39 -10.47 10.86
CA LEU A 156 -12.43 -11.05 9.91
C LEU A 156 -11.40 -10.04 9.37
N LYS A 157 -11.81 -8.80 9.08
CA LYS A 157 -10.95 -7.79 8.41
C LYS A 157 -9.67 -7.50 9.23
N PRO A 158 -9.72 -7.15 10.52
CA PRO A 158 -8.49 -6.94 11.31
C PRO A 158 -7.61 -8.19 11.44
N LEU A 159 -8.22 -9.39 11.50
CA LEU A 159 -7.46 -10.65 11.55
C LEU A 159 -6.67 -10.88 10.26
N LEU A 160 -7.32 -10.75 9.09
CA LEU A 160 -6.66 -10.87 7.78
C LEU A 160 -5.56 -9.83 7.60
N TYR A 161 -5.81 -8.59 8.02
CA TYR A 161 -4.80 -7.52 7.98
C TYR A 161 -3.58 -7.83 8.85
N THR A 162 -3.78 -8.48 10.01
CA THR A 162 -2.70 -8.93 10.91
C THR A 162 -1.80 -9.93 10.20
N PHE A 163 -2.38 -11.02 9.67
CA PHE A 163 -1.62 -12.05 8.97
C PHE A 163 -0.95 -11.53 7.70
N ARG A 164 -1.67 -10.76 6.89
CA ARG A 164 -1.12 -10.11 5.69
C ARG A 164 0.11 -9.28 6.03
N ALA A 165 0.03 -8.41 7.04
CA ALA A 165 1.17 -7.56 7.40
C ALA A 165 2.39 -8.36 7.86
N LEU A 166 2.20 -9.40 8.66
CA LEU A 166 3.30 -10.27 9.09
C LEU A 166 3.94 -11.00 7.91
N LEU A 167 3.12 -11.60 7.03
CA LEU A 167 3.60 -12.31 5.85
C LEU A 167 4.30 -11.38 4.85
N THR A 168 3.78 -10.17 4.62
CA THR A 168 4.44 -9.14 3.82
C THR A 168 5.82 -8.80 4.38
N GLY A 169 5.90 -8.55 5.70
CA GLY A 169 7.16 -8.25 6.37
C GLY A 169 8.16 -9.39 6.23
N ILE A 170 7.73 -10.63 6.48
CA ILE A 170 8.59 -11.83 6.37
C ILE A 170 9.11 -11.99 4.94
N HIS A 171 8.23 -11.90 3.95
CA HIS A 171 8.58 -11.98 2.54
C HIS A 171 9.61 -10.89 2.18
N LEU A 172 9.33 -9.63 2.53
CA LEU A 172 10.21 -8.50 2.25
C LEU A 172 11.60 -8.68 2.87
N MET A 173 11.66 -9.12 4.13
CA MET A 173 12.95 -9.32 4.81
C MET A 173 13.78 -10.45 4.19
N ARG A 174 13.13 -11.48 3.65
CA ARG A 174 13.79 -12.63 3.02
C ARG A 174 14.24 -12.35 1.58
N THR A 175 13.48 -11.57 0.83
CA THR A 175 13.67 -11.47 -0.64
C THR A 175 14.04 -10.06 -1.11
N GLY A 176 13.82 -9.04 -0.29
CA GLY A 176 13.91 -7.63 -0.70
C GLY A 176 12.77 -7.17 -1.61
N ARG A 177 11.81 -8.04 -1.93
CA ARG A 177 10.67 -7.74 -2.79
C ARG A 177 9.41 -7.51 -1.95
N LEU A 178 8.68 -6.45 -2.26
CA LEU A 178 7.41 -6.14 -1.61
C LEU A 178 6.26 -6.90 -2.28
N VAL A 179 5.43 -7.57 -1.47
CA VAL A 179 4.16 -8.17 -1.91
C VAL A 179 3.11 -7.89 -0.84
N ALA A 180 2.02 -7.22 -1.21
CA ALA A 180 0.92 -6.89 -0.30
C ALA A 180 -0.28 -7.85 -0.41
N HIS A 181 -0.38 -8.57 -1.52
CA HIS A 181 -1.49 -9.45 -1.86
C HIS A 181 -1.38 -10.78 -1.08
N LEU A 182 -2.30 -11.01 -0.13
CA LEU A 182 -2.27 -12.14 0.78
C LEU A 182 -2.33 -13.49 0.06
N PRO A 183 -3.21 -13.73 -0.93
CA PRO A 183 -3.21 -15.02 -1.65
C PRO A 183 -1.85 -15.34 -2.29
N THR A 184 -1.17 -14.36 -2.87
CA THR A 184 0.18 -14.56 -3.44
C THR A 184 1.21 -14.85 -2.35
N LEU A 185 1.11 -14.17 -1.20
CA LEU A 185 2.00 -14.43 -0.07
C LEU A 185 1.86 -15.86 0.46
N LEU A 186 0.68 -16.47 0.39
CA LEU A 186 0.46 -17.86 0.85
C LEU A 186 1.17 -18.90 -0.02
N ASP A 187 1.51 -18.57 -1.26
CA ASP A 187 2.31 -19.43 -2.15
C ASP A 187 3.82 -19.33 -1.86
N GLU A 188 4.26 -18.26 -1.18
CA GLU A 188 5.68 -17.91 -1.02
C GLU A 188 6.17 -17.93 0.44
N VAL A 189 5.26 -17.78 1.39
CA VAL A 189 5.55 -17.76 2.83
C VAL A 189 4.56 -18.68 3.54
N THR A 190 5.08 -19.63 4.32
CA THR A 190 4.27 -20.49 5.16
C THR A 190 3.45 -19.66 6.15
N GLY A 191 2.12 -19.69 5.99
CA GLY A 191 1.15 -19.12 6.92
C GLY A 191 0.18 -20.19 7.45
N PRO A 192 -0.72 -19.81 8.37
CA PRO A 192 -1.71 -20.73 8.91
C PRO A 192 -2.62 -21.34 7.82
N PRO A 193 -2.92 -22.65 7.89
CA PRO A 193 -3.61 -23.37 6.82
C PRO A 193 -5.07 -22.96 6.64
N TYR A 194 -5.65 -22.27 7.62
CA TYR A 194 -7.03 -21.79 7.56
C TYR A 194 -7.18 -20.42 6.84
N LEU A 195 -6.07 -19.75 6.48
CA LEU A 195 -6.14 -18.42 5.84
C LEU A 195 -6.93 -18.39 4.52
N PRO A 196 -6.81 -19.37 3.60
CA PRO A 196 -7.65 -19.41 2.40
C PRO A 196 -9.14 -19.39 2.71
N ALA A 197 -9.58 -20.15 3.73
CA ALA A 197 -10.98 -20.19 4.14
C ALA A 197 -11.44 -18.86 4.75
N LEU A 198 -10.57 -18.15 5.48
CA LEU A 198 -10.88 -16.81 6.01
C LEU A 198 -11.01 -15.76 4.88
N ILE A 199 -10.17 -15.85 3.85
CA ILE A 199 -10.25 -14.98 2.66
C ILE A 199 -11.58 -15.20 1.94
N GLU A 200 -11.97 -16.45 1.70
CA GLU A 200 -13.25 -16.81 1.09
C GLU A 200 -14.44 -16.31 1.93
N ALA A 201 -14.38 -16.51 3.25
CA ALA A 201 -15.42 -16.03 4.16
C ALA A 201 -15.56 -14.50 4.11
N LYS A 202 -14.44 -13.75 4.06
CA LYS A 202 -14.46 -12.29 3.93
C LYS A 202 -15.03 -11.84 2.58
N ALA A 203 -14.76 -12.56 1.50
CA ALA A 203 -15.35 -12.24 0.19
C ALA A 203 -16.89 -12.38 0.20
N GLY A 204 -17.43 -13.31 1.01
CA GLY A 204 -18.86 -13.52 1.17
C GLY A 204 -19.58 -12.54 2.12
N ALA A 205 -18.88 -11.96 3.10
CA ALA A 205 -19.48 -11.03 4.07
C ALA A 205 -18.43 -10.05 4.64
N GLU A 206 -18.73 -8.75 4.63
CA GLU A 206 -17.83 -7.71 5.15
C GLU A 206 -17.50 -7.84 6.63
N HIS A 207 -18.55 -8.07 7.43
CA HIS A 207 -18.52 -8.14 8.89
C HIS A 207 -18.71 -9.56 9.41
N GLY A 208 -18.30 -10.57 8.65
CA GLY A 208 -18.38 -11.96 9.08
C GLY A 208 -17.57 -12.22 10.36
N PRO A 209 -18.07 -13.06 11.29
CA PRO A 209 -17.26 -13.52 12.41
C PRO A 209 -16.13 -14.43 11.91
N ALA A 210 -14.98 -14.42 12.58
CA ALA A 210 -13.91 -15.40 12.35
C ALA A 210 -14.26 -16.80 12.90
N SER A 211 -15.45 -17.31 12.57
CA SER A 211 -16.02 -18.54 13.13
C SER A 211 -15.25 -19.81 12.78
N THR A 212 -14.38 -19.74 11.77
CA THR A 212 -13.57 -20.87 11.29
C THR A 212 -12.25 -21.06 12.06
N VAL A 213 -11.86 -20.13 12.93
CA VAL A 213 -10.67 -20.25 13.79
C VAL A 213 -10.95 -19.76 15.21
N ASP A 214 -10.56 -20.55 16.22
CA ASP A 214 -10.66 -20.11 17.61
C ASP A 214 -9.55 -19.08 17.94
N ARG A 215 -9.89 -18.11 18.80
CA ARG A 215 -8.97 -17.03 19.19
C ARG A 215 -7.63 -17.54 19.76
N PRO A 216 -7.59 -18.58 20.63
CA PRO A 216 -6.33 -19.15 21.09
C PRO A 216 -5.43 -19.67 19.97
N SER A 217 -5.98 -20.35 18.97
CA SER A 217 -5.22 -20.82 17.81
C SER A 217 -4.67 -19.64 17.00
N ALA A 218 -5.51 -18.66 16.67
CA ALA A 218 -5.06 -17.46 15.98
C ALA A 218 -3.96 -16.70 16.73
N ALA A 219 -4.05 -16.61 18.07
CA ALA A 219 -3.05 -15.95 18.90
C ALA A 219 -1.69 -16.65 18.83
N ARG A 220 -1.67 -17.99 18.93
CA ARG A 220 -0.43 -18.78 18.79
C ARG A 220 0.22 -18.57 17.43
N ASP A 221 -0.58 -18.55 16.37
CA ASP A 221 -0.07 -18.37 15.01
C ASP A 221 0.47 -16.95 14.76
N VAL A 222 -0.19 -15.93 15.31
CA VAL A 222 0.28 -14.54 15.28
C VAL A 222 1.61 -14.40 16.03
N GLU A 223 1.72 -14.98 17.22
CA GLU A 223 2.96 -14.98 18.02
C GLU A 223 4.09 -15.70 17.27
N ALA A 224 3.81 -16.87 16.68
CA ALA A 224 4.79 -17.61 15.88
C ALA A 224 5.28 -16.79 14.68
N LEU A 225 4.38 -16.12 13.95
CA LEU A 225 4.76 -15.27 12.82
C LEU A 225 5.53 -14.02 13.24
N HIS A 226 5.27 -13.46 14.43
CA HIS A 226 6.11 -12.41 14.99
C HIS A 226 7.56 -12.89 15.19
N ALA A 227 7.75 -14.08 15.76
CA ALA A 227 9.08 -14.67 15.91
C ALA A 227 9.76 -14.92 14.55
N VAL A 228 9.01 -15.39 13.55
CA VAL A 228 9.53 -15.57 12.18
C VAL A 228 9.93 -14.24 11.54
N LEU A 229 9.19 -13.16 11.77
CA LEU A 229 9.53 -11.82 11.28
C LEU A 229 10.79 -11.29 11.97
N ASP A 230 10.94 -11.47 13.27
CA ASP A 230 12.15 -11.08 14.03
C ASP A 230 13.38 -11.79 13.48
N ASP A 231 13.27 -13.09 13.26
CA ASP A 231 14.31 -13.94 12.70
C ASP A 231 14.65 -13.59 11.24
N ALA A 232 13.63 -13.29 10.42
CA ALA A 232 13.82 -12.80 9.06
C ALA A 232 14.51 -11.43 9.02
N GLN A 233 14.14 -10.51 9.92
CA GLN A 233 14.78 -9.21 10.05
C GLN A 233 16.26 -9.36 10.43
N ALA A 234 16.56 -10.21 11.41
CA ALA A 234 17.93 -10.44 11.89
C ALA A 234 18.86 -11.03 10.82
N ARG A 235 18.32 -11.86 9.92
CA ARG A 235 19.08 -12.49 8.81
C ARG A 235 18.95 -11.77 7.47
N SER A 236 18.26 -10.64 7.42
CA SER A 236 18.00 -9.93 6.17
C SER A 236 19.30 -9.38 5.57
N GLY A 237 19.44 -9.51 4.24
CA GLY A 237 20.50 -8.86 3.48
C GLY A 237 20.23 -7.38 3.16
N LEU A 238 19.07 -6.84 3.57
CA LEU A 238 18.71 -5.45 3.36
C LEU A 238 19.54 -4.50 4.23
N ALA A 239 19.84 -3.32 3.69
CA ALA A 239 20.56 -2.27 4.40
C ALA A 239 19.84 -1.81 5.68
N GLU A 240 20.60 -1.25 6.62
CA GLU A 240 20.05 -0.66 7.85
C GLU A 240 19.43 0.73 7.62
N SER A 241 20.00 1.49 6.68
CA SER A 241 19.60 2.86 6.35
C SER A 241 19.36 2.99 4.84
N PRO A 242 18.43 3.85 4.42
CA PRO A 242 18.20 4.11 3.00
C PRO A 242 19.40 4.83 2.38
N SER A 243 19.70 4.52 1.12
CA SER A 243 20.75 5.19 0.33
C SER A 243 20.19 6.04 -0.82
N GLY A 244 18.86 6.09 -0.98
CA GLY A 244 18.20 6.79 -2.08
C GLY A 244 18.02 8.30 -1.92
N PHE A 245 18.60 8.94 -0.89
CA PHE A 245 18.33 10.37 -0.60
C PHE A 245 18.66 11.28 -1.78
N ASP A 246 19.88 11.22 -2.30
CA ASP A 246 20.31 12.12 -3.38
C ASP A 246 19.50 11.88 -4.66
N ALA A 247 19.23 10.63 -5.03
CA ALA A 247 18.42 10.31 -6.21
C ALA A 247 16.97 10.83 -6.09
N LEU A 248 16.36 10.69 -4.91
CA LEU A 248 15.02 11.23 -4.64
C LEU A 248 15.04 12.77 -4.59
N HIS A 249 16.10 13.36 -4.07
CA HIS A 249 16.30 14.81 -4.06
C HIS A 249 16.35 15.36 -5.48
N GLU A 250 17.22 14.81 -6.33
CA GLU A 250 17.37 15.20 -7.73
C GLU A 250 16.06 15.04 -8.51
N LEU A 251 15.33 13.93 -8.30
CA LEU A 251 14.01 13.73 -8.90
C LEU A 251 13.03 14.83 -8.49
N VAL A 252 12.96 15.18 -7.19
CA VAL A 252 12.10 16.28 -6.73
C VAL A 252 12.50 17.60 -7.36
N VAL A 253 13.79 17.95 -7.35
CA VAL A 253 14.29 19.22 -7.92
C VAL A 253 13.95 19.33 -9.40
N ARG A 254 14.29 18.30 -10.19
CA ARG A 254 14.02 18.23 -11.62
C ARG A 254 12.54 18.40 -11.96
N VAL A 255 11.66 17.73 -11.22
CA VAL A 255 10.20 17.85 -11.38
C VAL A 255 9.71 19.26 -11.05
N ARG A 256 10.27 19.94 -10.04
CA ARG A 256 9.84 21.31 -9.66
C ARG A 256 10.35 22.40 -10.58
N LEU A 257 11.55 22.25 -11.12
CA LEU A 257 12.16 23.24 -12.00
C LEU A 257 11.66 23.15 -13.44
N GLY A 258 10.80 22.17 -13.74
CA GLY A 258 10.20 22.01 -15.07
C GLY A 258 11.22 21.63 -16.14
N GLU A 259 12.34 21.03 -15.73
CA GLU A 259 13.39 20.56 -16.66
C GLU A 259 12.91 19.41 -17.54
N GLU A 260 11.71 18.89 -17.27
CA GLU A 260 11.02 17.88 -18.06
C GLU A 260 9.51 18.17 -18.13
N SER A 261 9.02 18.51 -19.33
CA SER A 261 7.60 18.61 -19.66
C SER A 261 6.94 17.22 -19.70
N VAL A 262 6.81 16.57 -18.54
CA VAL A 262 6.43 15.13 -18.41
C VAL A 262 5.11 14.91 -17.66
N LEU A 263 4.46 15.98 -17.18
CA LEU A 263 3.15 15.91 -16.51
C LEU A 263 1.93 16.03 -17.46
N ILE A 264 2.15 16.09 -18.78
CA ILE A 264 1.08 16.11 -19.77
C ILE A 264 1.26 14.89 -20.69
N PRO A 265 0.20 14.07 -20.88
CA PRO A 265 0.24 12.90 -21.77
C PRO A 265 0.46 13.26 -23.24
#